data_AF-A0A4R7JHC9-F1
#
_entry.id   AF-A0A4R7JHC9-F1
#
_cell.length_a   1.000
_cell.length_b   1.000
_cell.length_c   1.000
_cell.angle_alpha   90.00
_cell.angle_beta   90.00
_cell.angle_gamma   90.00
#
_symmetry.space_group_name_H-M   'P 1'
#
loop_
_entity.id
_entity.type
_entity.pdbx_description
1 polymer ?
#
loop_
_entity_poly.entity_id
_entity_poly.type
_entity_poly.pdbx_seq_one_letter_code
_entity_poly.pdbx_strand_id
1 'polypeptide(L)'
;MDETEFWELIDAARQGADGDPEDQADLLVERLLDMDPDQVLDFARHFEARYNRACAWDLWAAAWILLGGASDDAFDFFRCWLIGQGREVYEGAVHEPDSLAELLDDFDEELDGDGEELGYAADEAYEQLTGTVAPDLGIAPAPAEPLGTPIDLEDDRALAERLPRLWARFGPG
;
A
#
# COMPACT_ATOMS: atom_id res chain seq x y z
N MET A 1 -14.93 -12.78 -1.00
CA MET A 1 -14.98 -12.04 0.27
C MET A 1 -15.51 -10.64 0.04
N ASP A 2 -16.05 -10.01 1.07
CA ASP A 2 -16.42 -8.60 1.02
C ASP A 2 -15.28 -7.70 1.53
N GLU A 3 -15.49 -6.38 1.42
CA GLU A 3 -14.49 -5.38 1.82
C GLU A 3 -14.17 -5.42 3.32
N THR A 4 -15.13 -5.78 4.17
CA THR A 4 -14.89 -5.84 5.63
C THR A 4 -13.96 -7.00 5.94
N GLU A 5 -14.23 -8.17 5.36
CA GLU A 5 -13.39 -9.36 5.50
C GLU A 5 -11.96 -9.10 4.97
N PHE A 6 -11.81 -8.39 3.85
CA PHE A 6 -10.51 -7.99 3.32
C PHE A 6 -9.69 -7.19 4.33
N TRP A 7 -10.29 -6.15 4.93
CA TRP A 7 -9.58 -5.31 5.91
C TRP A 7 -9.27 -6.06 7.21
N GLU A 8 -10.17 -6.94 7.65
CA GLU A 8 -9.94 -7.80 8.81
C GLU A 8 -8.72 -8.72 8.61
N LEU A 9 -8.50 -9.24 7.40
CA LEU A 9 -7.31 -10.04 7.08
C LEU A 9 -6.03 -9.22 7.10
N ILE A 10 -6.04 -8.04 6.48
CA ILE A 10 -4.89 -7.12 6.49
C ILE A 10 -4.51 -6.77 7.94
N ASP A 11 -5.48 -6.36 8.76
CA ASP A 11 -5.22 -5.99 10.16
C ASP A 11 -4.76 -7.19 11.00
N ALA A 12 -5.33 -8.38 10.78
CA ALA A 12 -4.92 -9.59 11.50
C ALA A 12 -3.52 -10.07 11.10
N ALA A 13 -3.10 -9.87 9.85
CA ALA A 13 -1.74 -10.15 9.40
C ALA A 13 -0.76 -9.12 9.98
N ARG A 14 -1.07 -7.82 9.88
CA ARG A 14 -0.24 -6.73 10.42
C ARG A 14 0.02 -6.89 11.92
N GLN A 15 -1.02 -7.20 12.69
CA GLN A 15 -0.89 -7.44 14.14
C GLN A 15 -0.05 -8.66 14.48
N GLY A 16 -0.01 -9.67 13.62
CA GLY A 16 0.81 -10.87 13.81
C GLY A 16 2.27 -10.68 13.43
N ALA A 17 2.56 -9.70 12.57
CA ALA A 17 3.89 -9.38 12.05
C ALA A 17 4.65 -8.36 12.90
N ASP A 18 4.03 -7.86 13.98
CA ASP A 18 4.61 -6.81 14.85
C ASP A 18 5.11 -5.56 14.08
N GLY A 19 4.51 -5.26 12.92
CA GLY A 19 4.83 -4.11 12.07
C GLY A 19 5.77 -4.39 10.90
N ASP A 20 6.30 -5.60 10.75
CA ASP A 20 7.18 -5.97 9.63
C ASP A 20 6.37 -6.34 8.37
N PRO A 21 6.57 -5.68 7.21
CA PRO A 21 5.79 -5.95 6.00
C PRO A 21 6.07 -7.31 5.34
N GLU A 22 7.27 -7.86 5.46
CA GLU A 22 7.65 -9.18 4.91
C GLU A 22 6.95 -10.27 5.72
N ASP A 23 7.07 -10.22 7.05
CA ASP A 23 6.35 -11.14 7.95
C ASP A 23 4.81 -10.99 7.78
N GLN A 24 4.32 -9.77 7.51
CA GLN A 24 2.90 -9.54 7.22
C GLN A 24 2.46 -10.25 5.94
N ALA A 25 3.27 -10.21 4.89
CA ALA A 25 2.98 -10.89 3.62
C ALA A 25 2.93 -12.40 3.81
N ASP A 26 3.90 -12.99 4.51
CA ASP A 26 3.92 -14.43 4.85
C ASP A 26 2.65 -14.84 5.60
N LEU A 27 2.30 -14.08 6.65
CA LEU A 27 1.10 -14.32 7.45
C LEU A 27 -0.19 -14.17 6.63
N LEU A 28 -0.21 -13.28 5.64
CA LEU A 28 -1.33 -13.10 4.74
C LEU A 28 -1.46 -14.29 3.78
N VAL A 29 -0.35 -14.78 3.20
CA VAL A 29 -0.32 -15.99 2.36
C VAL A 29 -0.84 -17.19 3.15
N GLU A 30 -0.35 -17.41 4.38
CA GLU A 30 -0.82 -18.50 5.24
C GLU A 30 -2.34 -18.47 5.45
N ARG A 31 -2.91 -17.29 5.72
CA ARG A 31 -4.36 -17.12 5.92
C ARG A 31 -5.13 -17.35 4.63
N LEU A 32 -4.62 -16.91 3.49
CA LEU A 32 -5.25 -17.09 2.18
C LEU A 32 -5.23 -18.55 1.73
N LEU A 33 -4.21 -19.33 2.12
CA LEU A 33 -4.11 -20.77 1.85
C LEU A 33 -5.19 -21.61 2.57
N ASP A 34 -5.80 -21.08 3.63
CA ASP A 34 -6.92 -21.70 4.31
C ASP A 34 -8.29 -21.36 3.67
N MET A 35 -8.30 -20.60 2.57
CA MET A 35 -9.52 -20.15 1.88
C MET A 35 -9.75 -20.88 0.55
N ASP A 36 -10.98 -20.77 0.03
CA ASP A 36 -11.27 -21.23 -1.32
C ASP A 36 -10.62 -20.30 -2.37
N PRO A 37 -10.13 -20.81 -3.52
CA PRO A 37 -9.48 -19.99 -4.54
C PRO A 37 -10.30 -18.79 -5.03
N ASP A 38 -11.63 -18.92 -5.09
CA ASP A 38 -12.52 -17.80 -5.45
C ASP A 38 -12.46 -16.66 -4.43
N GLN A 39 -12.28 -16.96 -3.14
CA GLN A 39 -12.10 -15.96 -2.09
C GLN A 39 -10.74 -15.27 -2.20
N VAL A 40 -9.68 -16.01 -2.55
CA VAL A 40 -8.35 -15.44 -2.82
C VAL A 40 -8.42 -14.46 -3.99
N LEU A 41 -9.17 -14.78 -5.05
CA LEU A 41 -9.38 -13.83 -6.17
C LEU A 41 -10.21 -12.61 -5.76
N ASP A 42 -11.17 -12.76 -4.85
CA ASP A 42 -11.88 -11.61 -4.28
C ASP A 42 -10.95 -10.72 -3.43
N PHE A 43 -10.03 -11.32 -2.66
CA PHE A 43 -8.98 -10.59 -1.96
C PHE A 43 -8.11 -9.80 -2.94
N ALA A 44 -7.62 -10.47 -4.00
CA ALA A 44 -6.81 -9.85 -5.05
C ALA A 44 -7.53 -8.65 -5.69
N ARG A 45 -8.83 -8.78 -6.02
CA ARG A 45 -9.65 -7.68 -6.55
C ARG A 45 -9.71 -6.49 -5.59
N HIS A 46 -9.85 -6.76 -4.29
CA HIS A 46 -9.87 -5.70 -3.29
C HIS A 46 -8.52 -5.02 -3.12
N PHE A 47 -7.43 -5.78 -3.12
CA PHE A 47 -6.08 -5.24 -3.05
C PHE A 47 -5.77 -4.38 -4.28
N GLU A 48 -5.95 -4.93 -5.49
CA GLU A 48 -5.65 -4.27 -6.75
C GLU A 48 -6.50 -3.00 -6.97
N ALA A 49 -7.78 -3.02 -6.57
CA ALA A 49 -8.62 -1.81 -6.63
C ALA A 49 -8.06 -0.67 -5.75
N ARG A 50 -7.46 -1.00 -4.61
CA ARG A 50 -6.84 -0.04 -3.69
C ARG A 50 -5.47 0.41 -4.19
N TYR A 51 -4.69 -0.52 -4.71
CA TYR A 51 -3.41 -0.23 -5.35
C TYR A 51 -3.59 0.80 -6.49
N ASN A 52 -4.59 0.58 -7.33
CA ASN A 52 -4.93 1.48 -8.45
C ASN A 52 -5.44 2.84 -7.98
N ARG A 53 -6.26 2.87 -6.92
CA ARG A 53 -6.77 4.11 -6.33
C ARG A 53 -5.68 4.96 -5.67
N ALA A 54 -4.63 4.32 -5.15
CA ALA A 54 -3.50 5.00 -4.51
C ALA A 54 -2.49 5.60 -5.51
N CYS A 55 -2.66 5.36 -6.82
CA CYS A 55 -1.82 5.96 -7.86
C CYS A 55 -2.18 7.45 -8.07
N ALA A 56 -1.66 8.30 -7.19
CA ALA A 56 -1.90 9.74 -7.17
C ALA A 56 -0.63 10.54 -6.84
N TRP A 57 -0.47 11.71 -7.46
CA TRP A 57 0.71 12.57 -7.28
C TRP A 57 0.93 13.00 -5.83
N ASP A 58 -0.14 13.27 -5.08
CA ASP A 58 -0.02 13.68 -3.69
C ASP A 58 0.41 12.52 -2.77
N LEU A 59 0.06 11.28 -3.11
CA LEU A 59 0.56 10.09 -2.40
C LEU A 59 2.01 9.79 -2.78
N TRP A 60 2.41 10.05 -4.03
CA TRP A 60 3.81 9.92 -4.42
C TRP A 60 4.68 10.99 -3.74
N ALA A 61 4.18 12.22 -3.61
CA ALA A 61 4.82 13.24 -2.79
C ALA A 61 4.96 12.79 -1.32
N ALA A 62 3.95 12.12 -0.77
CA ALA A 62 4.03 11.60 0.59
C ALA A 62 5.09 10.49 0.73
N ALA A 63 5.09 9.52 -0.20
CA ALA A 63 6.11 8.48 -0.29
C ALA A 63 7.52 9.09 -0.41
N TRP A 64 7.68 10.09 -1.27
CA TRP A 64 8.95 10.79 -1.47
C TRP A 64 9.48 11.43 -0.19
N ILE A 65 8.61 12.09 0.58
CA ILE A 65 9.00 12.71 1.87
C ILE A 65 9.40 11.63 2.88
N LEU A 66 8.58 10.59 3.02
CA LEU A 66 8.80 9.53 4.02
C LEU A 66 10.06 8.70 3.73
N LEU A 67 10.31 8.38 2.46
CA LEU A 67 11.42 7.52 2.03
C LEU A 67 12.70 8.32 1.69
N GLY A 68 12.68 9.64 1.77
CA GLY A 68 13.80 10.49 1.32
C GLY A 68 14.06 10.42 -0.20
N GLY A 69 13.04 10.08 -0.98
CA GLY A 69 13.08 9.83 -2.42
C GLY A 69 12.32 8.57 -2.80
N ALA A 70 11.54 8.61 -3.89
CA ALA A 70 10.77 7.46 -4.36
C ALA A 70 10.77 7.38 -5.90
N SER A 71 11.45 6.37 -6.44
CA SER A 71 11.31 5.98 -7.85
C SER A 71 9.91 5.43 -8.12
N ASP A 72 9.61 5.12 -9.39
CA ASP A 72 8.37 4.44 -9.79
C ASP A 72 8.18 3.14 -8.97
N ASP A 73 9.20 2.27 -8.93
CA ASP A 73 9.15 1.00 -8.18
C ASP A 73 8.96 1.23 -6.66
N ALA A 74 9.67 2.19 -6.08
CA ALA A 74 9.53 2.51 -4.65
C ALA A 74 8.12 3.05 -4.33
N PHE A 75 7.51 3.79 -5.27
CA PHE A 75 6.13 4.26 -5.11
C PHE A 75 5.12 3.10 -5.25
N ASP A 76 5.39 2.12 -6.12
CA ASP A 76 4.59 0.91 -6.23
C ASP A 76 4.61 0.14 -4.89
N PHE A 77 5.79 -0.06 -4.32
CA PHE A 77 5.95 -0.77 -3.03
C PHE A 77 5.31 0.00 -1.88
N PHE A 78 5.45 1.33 -1.85
CA PHE A 78 4.80 2.18 -0.86
C PHE A 78 3.28 2.06 -0.90
N ARG A 79 2.68 1.95 -2.09
CA ARG A 79 1.22 1.77 -2.22
C ARG A 79 0.77 0.43 -1.65
N CYS A 80 1.56 -0.63 -1.84
CA CYS A 80 1.29 -1.94 -1.22
C CYS A 80 1.44 -1.87 0.31
N TRP A 81 2.50 -1.27 0.82
CA TRP A 81 2.71 -1.04 2.25
C TRP A 81 1.56 -0.22 2.87
N LEU A 82 1.11 0.84 2.18
CA LEU A 82 0.01 1.69 2.66
C LEU A 82 -1.31 0.91 2.79
N ILE A 83 -1.56 -0.07 1.91
CA ILE A 83 -2.69 -1.00 2.08
C ILE A 83 -2.45 -1.89 3.30
N GLY A 84 -1.23 -2.39 3.48
CA GLY A 84 -0.80 -3.18 4.64
C GLY A 84 -1.05 -2.50 5.99
N GLN A 85 -0.97 -1.16 6.06
CA GLN A 85 -1.26 -0.36 7.25
C GLN A 85 -2.73 -0.37 7.71
N GLY A 86 -3.61 -1.03 6.95
CA GLY A 86 -5.00 -1.22 7.30
C GLY A 86 -5.88 -0.02 6.94
N ARG A 87 -7.18 -0.18 7.19
CA ARG A 87 -8.22 0.68 6.61
C ARG A 87 -8.09 2.15 6.99
N GLU A 88 -7.84 2.43 8.26
CA GLU A 88 -7.83 3.80 8.79
C GLU A 88 -6.71 4.64 8.16
N VAL A 89 -5.49 4.08 8.16
CA VAL A 89 -4.31 4.74 7.58
C VAL A 89 -4.47 4.88 6.07
N TYR A 90 -4.86 3.81 5.38
CA TYR A 90 -5.03 3.81 3.93
C TYR A 90 -6.09 4.83 3.47
N GLU A 91 -7.30 4.79 4.04
CA GLU A 91 -8.37 5.70 3.62
C GLU A 91 -8.08 7.15 4.00
N GLY A 92 -7.45 7.38 5.15
CA GLY A 92 -6.98 8.70 5.58
C GLY A 92 -5.96 9.28 4.60
N ALA A 93 -4.93 8.50 4.26
CA ALA A 93 -3.88 8.91 3.33
C ALA A 93 -4.42 9.16 1.92
N VAL A 94 -5.29 8.30 1.40
CA VAL A 94 -5.88 8.50 0.06
C VAL A 94 -6.79 9.73 0.02
N HIS A 95 -7.46 10.07 1.12
CA HIS A 95 -8.30 11.27 1.20
C HIS A 95 -7.48 12.55 1.38
N GLU A 96 -6.49 12.52 2.27
CA GLU A 96 -5.64 13.62 2.64
C GLU A 96 -4.22 13.08 2.92
N PRO A 97 -3.31 13.03 1.93
CA PRO A 97 -1.99 12.43 2.12
C PRO A 97 -1.16 13.07 3.24
N ASP A 98 -1.35 14.37 3.48
CA ASP A 98 -0.70 15.11 4.57
C ASP A 98 -1.13 14.62 5.98
N SER A 99 -2.24 13.88 6.08
CA SER A 99 -2.70 13.27 7.34
C SER A 99 -1.83 12.10 7.80
N LEU A 100 -0.99 11.52 6.93
CA LEU A 100 0.02 10.53 7.32
C LEU A 100 0.95 11.07 8.42
N ALA A 101 1.13 12.39 8.51
CA ALA A 101 1.87 13.04 9.58
C ALA A 101 1.27 12.82 10.98
N GLU A 102 -0.02 12.45 11.07
CA GLU A 102 -0.73 12.19 12.31
C GLU A 102 -1.14 10.71 12.45
N LEU A 103 -1.40 10.03 11.34
CA LEU A 103 -1.81 8.62 11.31
C LEU A 103 -0.66 7.64 11.54
N LEU A 104 0.57 8.04 11.19
CA LEU A 104 1.76 7.24 11.45
C LEU A 104 2.32 7.59 12.83
N ASP A 105 2.46 6.58 13.70
CA ASP A 105 3.07 6.75 15.02
C ASP A 105 4.58 6.98 14.90
N ASP A 106 5.26 6.19 14.07
CA ASP A 106 6.66 6.36 13.67
C ASP A 106 6.82 5.94 12.19
N PHE A 107 8.00 6.13 11.62
CA PHE A 107 8.34 5.63 10.28
C PHE A 107 9.81 5.21 10.25
N ASP A 108 10.07 3.92 10.15
CA ASP A 108 11.41 3.34 10.03
C ASP A 108 11.76 3.17 8.54
N GLU A 109 12.66 4.00 8.00
CA GLU A 109 13.04 3.95 6.58
C GLU A 109 13.67 2.61 6.13
N GLU A 110 14.11 1.75 7.06
CA GLU A 110 14.64 0.42 6.73
C GLU A 110 13.55 -0.65 6.58
N LEU A 111 12.36 -0.43 7.15
CA LEU A 111 11.27 -1.42 7.21
C LEU A 111 9.98 -0.89 6.57
N ASP A 112 9.62 0.36 6.85
CA ASP A 112 8.38 0.99 6.42
C ASP A 112 8.45 1.50 4.98
N GLY A 113 7.30 1.43 4.30
CA GLY A 113 7.14 1.92 2.93
C GLY A 113 7.62 0.96 1.85
N ASP A 114 8.29 -0.14 2.20
CA ASP A 114 8.45 -1.29 1.31
C ASP A 114 7.38 -2.34 1.62
N GLY A 115 6.52 -2.62 0.66
CA GLY A 115 5.43 -3.58 0.79
C GLY A 115 5.31 -4.46 -0.43
N GLU A 116 6.38 -4.64 -1.20
CA GLU A 116 6.38 -5.42 -2.45
C GLU A 116 5.68 -6.78 -2.27
N GLU A 117 6.08 -7.55 -1.25
CA GLU A 117 5.57 -8.91 -1.00
C GLU A 117 4.07 -8.95 -0.67
N LEU A 118 3.52 -7.90 -0.04
CA LEU A 118 2.07 -7.78 0.20
C LEU A 118 1.28 -7.76 -1.12
N GLY A 119 1.87 -7.19 -2.18
CA GLY A 119 1.28 -7.16 -3.51
C GLY A 119 1.21 -8.54 -4.17
N TYR A 120 2.13 -9.44 -3.85
CA TYR A 120 2.19 -10.78 -4.43
C TYR A 120 1.43 -11.84 -3.64
N ALA A 121 1.10 -11.59 -2.37
CA ALA A 121 0.51 -12.58 -1.47
C ALA A 121 -0.72 -13.31 -2.04
N ALA A 122 -1.59 -12.61 -2.76
CA ALA A 122 -2.79 -13.21 -3.34
C ALA A 122 -2.48 -14.13 -4.54
N ASP A 123 -1.57 -13.70 -5.40
CA ASP A 123 -1.14 -14.49 -6.57
C ASP A 123 -0.37 -15.74 -6.13
N GLU A 124 0.49 -15.60 -5.13
CA GLU A 124 1.20 -16.72 -4.53
C GLU A 124 0.24 -17.74 -3.92
N ALA A 125 -0.68 -17.29 -3.05
CA ALA A 125 -1.65 -18.20 -2.43
C ALA A 125 -2.52 -18.90 -3.48
N TYR A 126 -2.96 -18.19 -4.52
CA TYR A 126 -3.74 -18.77 -5.60
C TYR A 126 -2.96 -19.83 -6.39
N GLU A 127 -1.69 -19.54 -6.73
CA GLU A 127 -0.83 -20.49 -7.42
C GLU A 127 -0.57 -21.74 -6.57
N GLN A 128 -0.33 -21.59 -5.27
CA GLN A 128 -0.15 -22.72 -4.37
C GLN A 128 -1.41 -23.60 -4.25
N LEU A 129 -2.60 -22.99 -4.16
CA LEU A 129 -3.88 -23.70 -4.04
C LEU A 129 -4.27 -24.44 -5.32
N THR A 130 -4.00 -23.85 -6.48
CA THR A 130 -4.55 -24.32 -7.77
C THR A 130 -3.51 -24.96 -8.68
N GLY A 131 -2.23 -24.69 -8.45
CA GLY A 131 -1.12 -25.03 -9.35
C GLY A 131 -1.11 -24.21 -10.65
N THR A 132 -1.79 -23.06 -10.69
CA THR A 132 -1.90 -22.19 -11.87
C THR A 132 -1.81 -20.72 -11.51
N VAL A 133 -1.29 -19.90 -12.43
CA VAL A 133 -1.27 -18.42 -12.30
C VAL A 133 -2.69 -17.88 -12.17
N ALA A 134 -2.88 -16.88 -11.30
CA ALA A 134 -4.15 -16.19 -11.14
C ALA A 134 -4.69 -15.65 -12.48
N PRO A 135 -5.98 -15.85 -12.79
CA PRO A 135 -6.59 -15.29 -13.98
C PRO A 135 -6.74 -13.76 -13.87
N ASP A 136 -7.05 -13.13 -15.00
CA ASP A 136 -7.45 -11.72 -15.02
C ASP A 136 -8.60 -11.45 -14.03
N LEU A 137 -8.43 -10.42 -13.21
CA LEU A 137 -9.36 -10.11 -12.12
C LEU A 137 -10.67 -9.48 -12.59
N GLY A 138 -10.74 -9.03 -13.85
CA GLY A 138 -11.92 -8.41 -14.44
C GLY A 138 -12.24 -7.00 -13.91
N ILE A 139 -11.24 -6.32 -13.33
CA ILE A 139 -11.36 -4.95 -12.81
C ILE A 139 -10.68 -3.94 -13.74
N ALA A 140 -10.97 -2.65 -13.53
CA ALA A 140 -10.35 -1.60 -14.32
C ALA A 140 -8.84 -1.57 -14.05
N PRO A 141 -8.01 -1.41 -15.09
CA PRO A 141 -6.56 -1.31 -14.91
C PRO A 141 -6.19 -0.03 -14.15
N ALA A 142 -4.96 -0.02 -13.62
CA ALA A 142 -4.33 1.17 -13.08
C ALA A 142 -4.40 2.35 -14.07
N PRO A 143 -4.50 3.60 -13.56
CA PRO A 143 -4.31 4.75 -14.41
C PRO A 143 -2.89 4.75 -14.99
N ALA A 144 -2.75 5.15 -16.26
CA ALA A 144 -1.45 5.16 -16.94
C ALA A 144 -0.46 6.19 -16.37
N GLU A 145 -0.96 7.19 -15.65
CA GLU A 145 -0.20 8.20 -14.93
C GLU A 145 -0.88 8.45 -13.58
N PRO A 146 -0.13 8.87 -12.54
CA PRO A 146 -0.72 9.23 -11.26
C PRO A 146 -1.78 10.32 -11.41
N LEU A 147 -2.90 10.14 -10.72
CA LEU A 147 -4.01 11.08 -10.73
C LEU A 147 -3.67 12.35 -9.94
N GLY A 148 -4.38 13.44 -10.23
CA GLY A 148 -4.23 14.71 -9.54
C GLY A 148 -3.31 15.70 -10.27
N THR A 149 -2.78 16.68 -9.53
CA THR A 149 -1.91 17.71 -10.10
C THR A 149 -0.44 17.30 -9.92
N PRO A 150 0.33 17.13 -11.02
CA PRO A 150 1.75 16.84 -10.95
C PRO A 150 2.50 17.82 -10.05
N ILE A 151 3.54 17.31 -9.41
CA ILE A 151 4.43 18.05 -8.54
C ILE A 151 5.87 17.67 -8.88
N ASP A 152 6.76 18.65 -8.81
CA ASP A 152 8.18 18.39 -8.92
C ASP A 152 8.66 17.77 -7.61
N LEU A 153 8.90 16.46 -7.62
CA LEU A 153 9.30 15.70 -6.43
C LEU A 153 10.70 16.09 -5.95
N GLU A 154 11.55 16.66 -6.81
CA GLU A 154 12.89 17.14 -6.42
C GLU A 154 12.88 18.58 -5.87
N ASP A 155 11.73 19.26 -5.87
CA ASP A 155 11.56 20.60 -5.28
C ASP A 155 11.02 20.51 -3.85
N ASP A 156 11.93 20.50 -2.88
CA ASP A 156 11.65 20.52 -1.43
C ASP A 156 10.61 21.58 -1.04
N ARG A 157 10.65 22.76 -1.68
CA ARG A 157 9.71 23.83 -1.34
C ARG A 157 8.32 23.50 -1.88
N ALA A 158 8.22 22.91 -3.07
CA ALA A 158 6.94 22.47 -3.61
C ALA A 158 6.32 21.37 -2.72
N LEU A 159 7.14 20.43 -2.24
CA LEU A 159 6.73 19.38 -1.30
C LEU A 159 6.27 19.98 0.04
N ALA A 160 7.04 20.90 0.63
CA ALA A 160 6.69 21.57 1.88
C ALA A 160 5.40 22.41 1.77
N GLU A 161 5.14 23.02 0.60
CA GLU A 161 3.90 23.76 0.35
C GLU A 161 2.70 22.81 0.13
N ARG A 162 2.92 21.62 -0.46
CA ARG A 162 1.86 20.63 -0.77
C ARG A 162 1.46 19.80 0.45
N LEU A 163 2.43 19.30 1.21
CA LEU A 163 2.28 18.40 2.36
C LEU A 163 2.97 18.99 3.60
N PRO A 164 2.47 20.12 4.14
CA PRO A 164 3.16 20.88 5.16
C PRO A 164 3.31 20.14 6.50
N ARG A 165 2.35 19.29 6.90
CA ARG A 165 2.47 18.53 8.16
C ARG A 165 3.47 17.40 8.01
N LEU A 166 3.42 16.68 6.89
CA LEU A 166 4.34 15.58 6.61
C LEU A 166 5.77 16.10 6.47
N TRP A 167 5.95 17.19 5.73
CA TRP A 167 7.25 17.85 5.59
C TRP A 167 7.82 18.32 6.93
N ALA A 168 6.99 18.95 7.78
CA ALA A 168 7.45 19.43 9.08
C ALA A 168 7.90 18.30 10.02
N ARG A 169 7.38 17.07 9.82
CA ARG A 169 7.67 15.92 10.67
C ARG A 169 8.78 15.03 10.13
N PHE A 170 8.78 14.76 8.83
CA PHE A 170 9.66 13.78 8.17
C PHE A 170 10.56 14.38 7.07
N GLY A 171 10.37 15.65 6.72
CA GLY A 171 11.22 16.30 5.73
C GLY A 171 12.68 16.44 6.19
N PRO A 172 13.63 16.62 5.25
CA PRO A 172 15.03 16.85 5.57
C PRO A 172 15.19 18.11 6.46
N GLY A 173 15.96 17.96 7.55
CA GLY A 173 16.22 19.02 8.54
C GLY A 173 17.16 20.12 8.11
#